data_AF-A0A8J1TC15-F1
#
_entry.id   AF-A0A8J1TC15-F1
#
_cell.length_a   1.000
_cell.length_b   1.000
_cell.length_c   1.000
_cell.angle_alpha   90.00
_cell.angle_beta   90.00
_cell.angle_gamma   90.00
#
_symmetry.space_group_name_H-M   'P 1'
#
loop_
_entity.id
_entity.type
_entity.pdbx_description
1 polymer ?
#
loop_
_entity_poly.entity_id
_entity_poly.type
_entity_poly.pdbx_seq_one_letter_code
_entity_poly.pdbx_strand_id
1 'polypeptide(L)'
;MALLGILSFLACFLVHASNAETLIIDSYGNATCRSQGEVHYWSLDGLGYHHQCDCKYLLLGSIIKTRTPFKVLSKNWYLPGDEIQRASWTKYVEVELRRLTIRLGQDKKVTLKIGPFSATVTGDSEMMLGKYGLIKINFGGNECAGSMPVIEPVQADDALRADFMPPPPPRCWISRFVTVEVPSIGLKVEFDGFADARVTLSKFWMRKVNGLCQNFDGDAMNDWRMRDGTNVEGMENPGTMIGNSYQVFDPEDPECQPCSLPDLPWMVFNGGLQRDPVFAAFAEAADDANTDCDLTRLCGDGYLNNTNSEEIAFLEESCKMDVTNAPAGMKCNLERTYAEQCGNFNFVCV
;
A
#
# COMPACT_ATOMS: atom_id res chain seq x y z
N MET A 1 15.58 62.28 -31.93
CA MET A 1 14.26 61.77 -31.50
C MET A 1 13.99 60.48 -32.24
N ALA A 2 14.30 59.33 -31.63
CA ALA A 2 13.83 57.99 -31.98
C ALA A 2 14.70 57.00 -31.18
N LEU A 3 14.21 56.49 -30.04
CA LEU A 3 14.61 55.22 -29.41
C LEU A 3 13.94 55.16 -28.03
N LEU A 4 12.67 54.75 -27.99
CA LEU A 4 11.96 54.32 -26.79
C LEU A 4 10.85 53.38 -27.25
N GLY A 5 11.11 52.08 -27.16
CA GLY A 5 10.14 51.04 -27.48
C GLY A 5 10.82 49.70 -27.59
N ILE A 6 10.35 48.74 -26.78
CA ILE A 6 10.79 47.33 -26.68
C ILE A 6 11.93 47.11 -25.68
N LEU A 7 11.59 47.10 -24.39
CA LEU A 7 12.28 46.35 -23.34
C LEU A 7 11.28 46.07 -22.21
N SER A 8 10.31 45.18 -22.48
CA SER A 8 9.38 44.70 -21.45
C SER A 8 8.73 43.36 -21.85
N PHE A 9 9.52 42.37 -22.27
CA PHE A 9 9.07 40.99 -22.37
C PHE A 9 10.29 40.06 -22.35
N LEU A 10 10.90 39.83 -21.18
CA LEU A 10 11.78 38.67 -20.91
C LEU A 10 12.31 38.78 -19.47
N ALA A 11 11.42 38.67 -18.49
CA ALA A 11 11.78 38.48 -17.09
C ALA A 11 10.70 37.66 -16.38
N CYS A 12 10.43 36.45 -16.90
CA CYS A 12 9.68 35.43 -16.15
C CYS A 12 9.91 34.02 -16.70
N PHE A 13 11.16 33.65 -16.94
CA PHE A 13 11.54 32.25 -17.13
C PHE A 13 12.93 32.08 -16.54
N LEU A 14 12.98 31.75 -15.26
CA LEU A 14 14.04 31.01 -14.57
C LEU A 14 13.59 30.84 -13.11
N VAL A 15 12.41 30.25 -12.91
CA VAL A 15 12.22 29.44 -11.70
C VAL A 15 13.03 28.19 -11.98
N HIS A 16 14.16 28.06 -11.29
CA HIS A 16 14.83 26.76 -11.19
C HIS A 16 13.79 25.78 -10.67
N ALA A 17 13.42 24.80 -11.49
CA ALA A 17 12.76 23.61 -11.00
C ALA A 17 13.77 22.91 -10.06
N SER A 18 13.72 23.25 -8.78
CA SER A 18 14.19 22.34 -7.74
C SER A 18 13.32 21.11 -7.87
N ASN A 19 13.94 19.94 -8.09
CA ASN A 19 13.30 18.63 -8.13
C ASN A 19 12.20 18.55 -7.06
N ALA A 20 10.95 18.67 -7.50
CA ALA A 20 9.81 18.39 -6.64
C ALA A 20 9.63 16.88 -6.74
N GLU A 21 10.16 16.17 -5.75
CA GLU A 21 9.77 14.79 -5.47
C GLU A 21 8.24 14.74 -5.45
N THR A 22 7.67 13.99 -6.38
CA THR A 22 6.23 13.90 -6.55
C THR A 22 5.69 13.08 -5.39
N LEU A 23 5.31 13.74 -4.31
CA LEU A 23 4.61 13.13 -3.17
C LEU A 23 3.43 12.30 -3.72
N ILE A 24 3.42 10.99 -3.47
CA ILE A 24 2.32 10.08 -3.89
C ILE A 24 1.12 10.28 -2.95
N ILE A 25 0.54 11.48 -3.03
CA ILE A 25 -0.73 11.80 -2.39
C ILE A 25 -1.82 11.93 -3.44
N ASP A 26 -3.02 11.46 -3.09
CA ASP A 26 -4.21 11.71 -3.88
C ASP A 26 -4.59 13.21 -3.88
N SER A 27 -5.57 13.58 -4.70
CA SER A 27 -6.07 14.97 -4.79
C SER A 27 -6.69 15.49 -3.48
N TYR A 28 -6.96 14.61 -2.51
CA TYR A 28 -7.46 14.94 -1.18
C TYR A 28 -6.34 15.07 -0.14
N GLY A 29 -5.09 14.83 -0.55
CA GLY A 29 -3.92 14.86 0.32
C GLY A 29 -3.81 13.63 1.22
N ASN A 30 -4.23 12.46 0.74
CA ASN A 30 -4.01 11.20 1.43
C ASN A 30 -2.92 10.38 0.73
N ALA A 31 -2.10 9.68 1.52
CA ALA A 31 -1.14 8.71 1.02
C ALA A 31 -1.56 7.30 1.43
N THR A 32 -1.22 6.30 0.60
CA THR A 32 -1.59 4.89 0.83
C THR A 32 -0.34 4.03 0.87
N CYS A 33 -0.10 3.39 2.01
CA CYS A 33 0.87 2.31 2.15
C CYS A 33 0.20 0.96 1.89
N ARG A 34 0.97 -0.02 1.42
CA ARG A 34 0.49 -1.37 1.06
C ARG A 34 1.33 -2.46 1.70
N SER A 35 0.68 -3.59 1.97
CA SER A 35 1.27 -4.89 2.29
C SER A 35 0.51 -5.91 1.45
N GLN A 36 1.07 -6.26 0.29
CA GLN A 36 0.33 -6.91 -0.79
C GLN A 36 1.03 -8.21 -1.23
N GLY A 37 0.22 -9.22 -1.57
CA GLY A 37 0.71 -10.47 -2.15
C GLY A 37 1.51 -11.32 -1.16
N GLU A 38 2.61 -11.87 -1.64
CA GLU A 38 3.72 -12.44 -0.89
C GLU A 38 4.49 -11.35 -0.15
N VAL A 39 3.75 -10.48 0.51
CA VAL A 39 4.19 -9.36 1.34
C VAL A 39 5.29 -8.53 0.67
N HIS A 40 4.81 -7.71 -0.26
CA HIS A 40 5.51 -6.58 -0.82
C HIS A 40 5.00 -5.31 -0.14
N TYR A 41 5.92 -4.50 0.36
CA TYR A 41 5.60 -3.27 1.07
C TYR A 41 5.80 -2.08 0.14
N TRP A 42 4.83 -1.16 0.16
CA TRP A 42 5.00 0.19 -0.38
C TRP A 42 4.84 1.16 0.78
N SER A 43 5.85 2.00 1.01
CA SER A 43 5.80 3.06 2.02
C SER A 43 4.75 4.11 1.66
N LEU A 44 4.48 5.04 2.59
CA LEU A 44 3.60 6.17 2.33
C LEU A 44 4.16 7.16 1.30
N ASP A 45 5.48 7.20 1.12
CA ASP A 45 6.14 8.09 0.17
C ASP A 45 6.42 7.41 -1.18
N GLY A 46 6.28 6.07 -1.26
CA GLY A 46 6.32 5.31 -2.51
C GLY A 46 7.44 4.29 -2.62
N LEU A 47 8.27 4.11 -1.59
CA LEU A 47 9.35 3.13 -1.61
C LEU A 47 8.79 1.71 -1.58
N GLY A 48 9.14 0.92 -2.59
CA GLY A 48 8.89 -0.52 -2.65
C GLY A 48 10.01 -1.33 -2.02
N TYR A 49 9.69 -2.30 -1.16
CA TYR A 49 10.64 -3.31 -0.69
C TYR A 49 9.95 -4.62 -0.28
N HIS A 50 10.73 -5.69 -0.13
CA HIS A 50 10.22 -7.02 0.20
C HIS A 50 10.68 -7.46 1.60
N HIS A 51 9.84 -8.21 2.31
CA HIS A 51 10.21 -8.82 3.59
C HIS A 51 9.35 -10.06 3.85
N GLN A 52 9.99 -11.24 3.81
CA GLN A 52 9.34 -12.54 3.65
C GLN A 52 9.37 -13.40 4.92
N CYS A 53 8.53 -13.05 5.90
CA CYS A 53 8.62 -13.64 7.22
C CYS A 53 7.25 -13.65 7.90
N ASP A 54 6.99 -14.65 8.75
CA ASP A 54 5.68 -14.96 9.28
C ASP A 54 5.41 -14.39 10.68
N CYS A 55 6.04 -13.28 11.08
CA CYS A 55 5.73 -12.63 12.37
C CYS A 55 4.65 -11.56 12.29
N LYS A 56 4.38 -10.96 13.46
CA LYS A 56 3.55 -9.76 13.59
C LYS A 56 4.43 -8.52 13.57
N TYR A 57 4.01 -7.52 12.83
CA TYR A 57 4.78 -6.30 12.58
C TYR A 57 3.94 -5.05 12.81
N LEU A 58 4.60 -3.97 13.22
CA LEU A 58 4.03 -2.63 13.18
C LEU A 58 4.04 -2.13 11.74
N LEU A 59 2.90 -2.24 11.05
CA LEU A 59 2.75 -1.70 9.71
C LEU A 59 2.86 -0.18 9.75
N LEU A 60 2.12 0.47 10.65
CA LEU A 60 2.18 1.91 10.84
C LEU A 60 1.63 2.31 12.22
N GLY A 61 2.19 3.33 12.86
CA GLY A 61 1.62 3.86 14.09
C GLY A 61 2.01 5.31 14.37
N SER A 62 1.15 6.02 15.09
CA SER A 62 1.44 7.39 15.51
C SER A 62 2.62 7.43 16.49
N ILE A 63 3.64 8.24 16.20
CA ILE A 63 4.79 8.44 17.10
C ILE A 63 4.62 9.66 18.01
N ILE A 64 3.70 10.56 17.68
CA ILE A 64 3.37 11.72 18.50
C ILE A 64 2.42 11.36 19.65
N LYS A 65 2.64 11.95 20.83
CA LYS A 65 1.74 11.84 21.98
C LYS A 65 0.45 12.64 21.73
N THR A 66 -0.48 12.10 20.96
CA THR A 66 -1.79 12.71 20.72
C THR A 66 -2.83 12.20 21.71
N ARG A 67 -4.02 12.81 21.67
CA ARG A 67 -5.19 12.29 22.38
C ARG A 67 -5.79 11.06 21.69
N THR A 68 -5.41 10.77 20.45
CA THR A 68 -5.95 9.71 19.58
C THR A 68 -4.82 8.90 18.94
N PRO A 69 -3.94 8.25 19.75
CA PRO A 69 -2.89 7.42 19.19
C PRO A 69 -3.48 6.20 18.48
N PHE A 70 -2.86 5.72 17.42
CA PHE A 70 -3.31 4.51 16.74
C PHE A 70 -2.11 3.66 16.31
N LYS A 71 -2.37 2.38 16.11
CA LYS A 71 -1.45 1.47 15.43
C LYS A 71 -2.23 0.64 14.44
N VAL A 72 -1.57 0.32 13.34
CA VAL A 72 -1.97 -0.69 12.38
C VAL A 72 -0.89 -1.76 12.43
N LEU A 73 -1.28 -2.99 12.77
CA LEU A 73 -0.40 -4.14 12.85
C LEU A 73 -0.75 -5.11 11.73
N SER A 74 0.26 -5.71 11.11
CA SER A 74 0.06 -6.81 10.16
C SER A 74 0.62 -8.09 10.77
N LYS A 75 -0.09 -9.21 10.65
CA LYS A 75 0.46 -10.54 10.92
C LYS A 75 0.63 -11.25 9.60
N ASN A 76 1.83 -11.73 9.35
CA ASN A 76 2.12 -12.56 8.20
C ASN A 76 2.05 -14.05 8.56
N TRP A 77 1.94 -14.91 7.55
CA TRP A 77 1.95 -16.38 7.70
C TRP A 77 2.43 -17.07 6.44
N TYR A 78 2.98 -18.26 6.58
CA TYR A 78 3.12 -19.19 5.47
C TYR A 78 1.78 -19.89 5.20
N LEU A 79 1.47 -20.10 3.93
CA LEU A 79 0.26 -20.82 3.55
C LEU A 79 0.30 -22.26 4.08
N PRO A 80 -0.83 -22.82 4.53
CA PRO A 80 -0.89 -24.22 4.95
C PRO A 80 -0.45 -25.15 3.80
N GLY A 81 0.52 -26.01 4.07
CA GLY A 81 1.07 -26.95 3.08
C GLY A 81 2.30 -26.43 2.32
N ASP A 82 2.75 -25.20 2.58
CA ASP A 82 4.04 -24.71 2.08
C ASP A 82 5.18 -25.14 3.02
N GLU A 83 5.66 -26.37 2.83
CA GLU A 83 6.69 -26.99 3.69
C GLU A 83 8.04 -26.29 3.63
N ILE A 84 8.34 -25.58 2.54
CA ILE A 84 9.63 -24.91 2.36
C ILE A 84 9.58 -23.41 2.64
N GLN A 85 8.42 -22.90 3.10
CA GLN A 85 8.24 -21.50 3.51
C GLN A 85 8.70 -20.53 2.40
N ARG A 86 8.20 -20.76 1.17
CA ARG A 86 8.62 -20.03 -0.04
C ARG A 86 8.35 -18.54 0.08
N ALA A 87 7.22 -18.21 0.71
CA ALA A 87 6.73 -16.85 0.79
C ALA A 87 5.75 -16.65 1.94
N SER A 88 5.85 -15.48 2.57
CA SER A 88 4.91 -15.07 3.60
C SER A 88 3.77 -14.25 2.99
N TRP A 89 2.58 -14.38 3.56
CA TRP A 89 1.37 -13.70 3.10
C TRP A 89 0.78 -12.88 4.25
N THR A 90 -0.03 -11.86 3.97
CA THR A 90 -0.75 -11.14 5.03
C THR A 90 -1.88 -12.02 5.59
N LYS A 91 -1.79 -12.50 6.84
CA LYS A 91 -2.82 -13.30 7.51
C LYS A 91 -3.99 -12.45 7.98
N TYR A 92 -3.69 -11.34 8.66
CA TYR A 92 -4.68 -10.41 9.17
C TYR A 92 -4.05 -9.04 9.42
N VAL A 93 -4.91 -8.01 9.48
CA VAL A 93 -4.54 -6.65 9.87
C VAL A 93 -5.32 -6.26 11.11
N GLU A 94 -4.66 -5.57 12.05
CA GLU A 94 -5.29 -5.06 13.26
C GLU A 94 -5.18 -3.55 13.36
N VAL A 95 -6.30 -2.88 13.63
CA VAL A 95 -6.36 -1.46 13.99
C VAL A 95 -6.52 -1.35 15.49
N GLU A 96 -5.50 -0.83 16.18
CA GLU A 96 -5.52 -0.57 17.61
C GLU A 96 -5.82 0.90 17.90
N LEU A 97 -6.98 1.15 18.54
CA LEU A 97 -7.43 2.46 19.00
C LEU A 97 -7.53 2.45 20.54
N ARG A 98 -6.39 2.66 21.20
CA ARG A 98 -6.19 2.52 22.66
C ARG A 98 -6.46 1.12 23.21
N ARG A 99 -7.73 0.83 23.52
CA ARG A 99 -8.19 -0.43 24.16
C ARG A 99 -9.04 -1.28 23.22
N LEU A 100 -9.46 -0.71 22.10
CA LEU A 100 -10.17 -1.43 21.06
C LEU A 100 -9.16 -1.90 20.02
N THR A 101 -9.18 -3.19 19.72
CA THR A 101 -8.49 -3.77 18.57
C THR A 101 -9.54 -4.28 17.59
N ILE A 102 -9.48 -3.82 16.35
CA ILE A 102 -10.33 -4.27 15.25
C ILE A 102 -9.45 -5.12 14.33
N ARG A 103 -9.69 -6.43 14.27
CA ARG A 103 -8.96 -7.36 13.39
C ARG A 103 -9.77 -7.63 12.13
N LEU A 104 -9.18 -7.32 10.98
CA LEU A 104 -9.61 -7.73 9.65
C LEU A 104 -8.84 -9.00 9.28
N GLY A 105 -9.50 -10.15 9.26
CA GLY A 105 -8.89 -11.46 9.01
C GLY A 105 -9.26 -12.07 7.67
N GLN A 106 -8.70 -13.26 7.41
CA GLN A 106 -9.02 -14.09 6.25
C GLN A 106 -10.53 -14.30 6.09
N ASP A 107 -10.96 -14.52 4.85
CA ASP A 107 -12.38 -14.71 4.48
C ASP A 107 -13.27 -13.54 4.93
N LYS A 108 -12.69 -12.34 5.01
CA LYS A 108 -13.36 -11.11 5.45
C LYS A 108 -13.92 -11.18 6.87
N LYS A 109 -13.38 -12.06 7.73
CA LYS A 109 -13.82 -12.18 9.12
C LYS A 109 -13.33 -11.00 9.96
N VAL A 110 -14.26 -10.24 10.54
CA VAL A 110 -13.93 -9.09 11.40
C VAL A 110 -14.19 -9.41 12.85
N THR A 111 -13.21 -9.15 13.71
CA THR A 111 -13.37 -9.29 15.17
C THR A 111 -12.99 -8.02 15.91
N LEU A 112 -13.77 -7.67 16.93
CA LEU A 112 -13.50 -6.59 17.87
C LEU A 112 -13.01 -7.20 19.17
N LYS A 113 -11.91 -6.68 19.72
CA LYS A 113 -11.39 -7.07 21.04
C LYS A 113 -11.30 -5.83 21.93
N ILE A 114 -11.86 -5.92 23.14
CA ILE A 114 -11.74 -4.91 24.20
C ILE A 114 -11.39 -5.61 25.51
N GLY A 115 -10.11 -5.57 25.88
CA GLY A 115 -9.62 -6.34 27.04
C GLY A 115 -9.95 -7.83 26.89
N PRO A 116 -10.67 -8.45 27.84
CA PRO A 116 -11.03 -9.88 27.76
C PRO A 116 -12.23 -10.16 26.83
N PHE A 117 -12.94 -9.14 26.35
CA PHE A 117 -14.13 -9.31 25.53
C PHE A 117 -13.78 -9.36 24.05
N SER A 118 -14.38 -10.30 23.34
CA SER A 118 -14.30 -10.40 21.88
C SER A 118 -15.69 -10.54 21.26
N ALA A 119 -15.87 -9.96 20.08
CA ALA A 119 -17.10 -10.08 19.28
C ALA A 119 -16.76 -10.17 17.79
N THR A 120 -17.57 -10.89 17.03
CA THR A 120 -17.48 -10.95 15.56
C THR A 120 -18.49 -9.99 14.97
N VAL A 121 -18.08 -9.22 13.96
CA VAL A 121 -18.96 -8.34 13.17
C VAL A 121 -19.36 -9.08 11.90
N THR A 122 -20.63 -9.05 11.52
CA THR A 122 -21.18 -9.84 10.40
C THR A 122 -21.79 -8.99 9.27
N GLY A 123 -21.41 -7.72 9.18
CA GLY A 123 -21.90 -6.77 8.18
C GLY A 123 -21.53 -5.34 8.53
N ASP A 124 -21.93 -4.40 7.67
CA ASP A 124 -21.64 -2.99 7.85
C ASP A 124 -22.07 -2.51 9.24
N SER A 125 -21.19 -1.77 9.89
CA SER A 125 -21.36 -1.38 11.29
C SER A 125 -20.71 -0.04 11.57
N GLU A 126 -21.38 0.76 12.39
CA GLU A 126 -20.86 2.03 12.88
C GLU A 126 -20.81 2.00 14.41
N MET A 127 -19.74 2.57 14.98
CA MET A 127 -19.61 2.70 16.44
C MET A 127 -18.95 4.00 16.83
N MET A 128 -19.28 4.48 18.05
CA MET A 128 -18.66 5.67 18.62
C MET A 128 -17.58 5.27 19.63
N LEU A 129 -16.37 5.84 19.51
CA LEU A 129 -15.27 5.59 20.43
C LEU A 129 -14.65 6.89 20.97
N GLY A 130 -15.29 7.49 21.98
CA GLY A 130 -14.74 8.63 22.71
C GLY A 130 -14.18 9.72 21.78
N LYS A 131 -12.87 10.02 21.92
CA LYS A 131 -12.19 11.05 21.11
C LYS A 131 -11.92 10.67 19.65
N TYR A 132 -12.02 9.38 19.31
CA TYR A 132 -11.96 8.93 17.91
C TYR A 132 -13.29 9.18 17.18
N GLY A 133 -14.37 9.49 17.91
CA GLY A 133 -15.67 9.72 17.29
C GLY A 133 -16.18 8.48 16.57
N LEU A 134 -16.72 8.67 15.37
CA LEU A 134 -17.28 7.63 14.53
C LEU A 134 -16.18 6.71 13.97
N ILE A 135 -16.40 5.41 14.10
CA ILE A 135 -15.65 4.34 13.43
C ILE A 135 -16.64 3.61 12.54
N LYS A 136 -16.28 3.44 11.26
CA LYS A 136 -17.07 2.68 10.29
C LYS A 136 -16.36 1.39 9.95
N ILE A 137 -17.11 0.31 9.84
CA ILE A 137 -16.68 -0.98 9.32
C ILE A 137 -17.60 -1.31 8.16
N ASN A 138 -17.07 -1.45 6.95
CA ASN A 138 -17.84 -1.82 5.77
C ASN A 138 -17.31 -3.13 5.19
N PHE A 139 -18.19 -4.05 4.79
CA PHE A 139 -17.85 -5.37 4.24
C PHE A 139 -17.78 -5.38 2.70
N GLY A 140 -17.56 -4.21 2.11
CA GLY A 140 -17.58 -3.99 0.67
C GLY A 140 -18.94 -3.51 0.17
N GLY A 141 -18.94 -2.89 -1.01
CA GLY A 141 -20.10 -2.27 -1.64
C GLY A 141 -19.72 -1.65 -2.98
N ASN A 142 -20.63 -0.88 -3.59
CA ASN A 142 -20.30 -0.12 -4.80
C ASN A 142 -19.39 1.04 -4.44
N GLU A 143 -18.11 0.94 -4.78
CA GLU A 143 -17.17 2.06 -4.77
C GLU A 143 -17.20 2.75 -6.13
N CYS A 144 -16.98 4.05 -6.15
CA CYS A 144 -16.96 4.83 -7.39
C CYS A 144 -15.75 5.76 -7.41
N ALA A 145 -14.84 5.60 -8.38
CA ALA A 145 -13.80 6.59 -8.67
C ALA A 145 -14.46 7.84 -9.26
N GLY A 146 -14.16 9.00 -8.69
CA GLY A 146 -14.66 10.29 -9.20
C GLY A 146 -16.03 10.71 -8.66
N SER A 147 -16.43 10.27 -7.47
CA SER A 147 -17.52 10.91 -6.74
C SER A 147 -17.16 12.38 -6.47
N MET A 148 -17.61 13.27 -7.36
CA MET A 148 -17.50 14.71 -7.20
C MET A 148 -18.14 15.13 -5.87
N PRO A 149 -17.55 16.06 -5.11
CA PRO A 149 -18.31 16.76 -4.10
C PRO A 149 -19.46 17.51 -4.77
N VAL A 150 -20.62 17.51 -4.13
CA VAL A 150 -21.66 18.50 -4.39
C VAL A 150 -21.02 19.86 -4.12
N ILE A 151 -20.61 20.57 -5.18
CA ILE A 151 -20.18 21.96 -5.07
C ILE A 151 -21.43 22.73 -4.65
N GLU A 152 -21.39 23.39 -3.50
CA GLU A 152 -22.42 24.37 -3.13
C GLU A 152 -22.61 25.37 -4.29
N PRO A 153 -23.82 25.89 -4.54
CA PRO A 153 -24.05 26.73 -5.71
C PRO A 153 -23.11 27.94 -5.71
N VAL A 154 -22.13 27.91 -6.62
CA VAL A 154 -21.30 29.06 -6.95
C VAL A 154 -22.25 30.14 -7.49
N GLN A 155 -22.22 31.32 -6.88
CA GLN A 155 -22.99 32.47 -7.36
C GLN A 155 -22.60 32.76 -8.81
N ALA A 156 -23.63 32.96 -9.63
CA ALA A 156 -23.50 33.05 -11.08
C ALA A 156 -23.10 34.46 -11.50
N ASP A 157 -21.80 34.71 -11.55
CA ASP A 157 -21.21 35.88 -12.21
C ASP A 157 -19.73 35.64 -12.53
N ASP A 158 -19.45 34.71 -13.46
CA ASP A 158 -18.31 34.78 -14.41
C ASP A 158 -18.23 33.53 -15.30
N ALA A 159 -19.33 33.20 -15.99
CA ALA A 159 -19.37 32.10 -16.95
C ALA A 159 -19.07 32.58 -18.38
N LEU A 160 -17.80 32.88 -18.69
CA LEU A 160 -17.35 33.02 -20.08
C LEU A 160 -15.99 32.34 -20.28
N ARG A 161 -16.07 31.16 -20.92
CA ARG A 161 -15.00 30.35 -21.56
C ARG A 161 -14.17 29.41 -20.66
N ALA A 162 -14.76 28.25 -20.38
CA ALA A 162 -14.07 26.98 -20.54
C ALA A 162 -15.04 26.02 -21.23
N ASP A 163 -14.59 25.31 -22.27
CA ASP A 163 -15.34 24.21 -22.85
C ASP A 163 -15.48 23.13 -21.77
N PHE A 164 -16.61 23.14 -21.07
CA PHE A 164 -16.99 22.14 -20.07
C PHE A 164 -17.27 20.83 -20.79
N MET A 165 -16.23 20.05 -21.09
CA MET A 165 -16.41 18.63 -21.29
C MET A 165 -16.92 18.07 -19.95
N PRO A 166 -18.12 17.47 -19.88
CA PRO A 166 -18.60 16.91 -18.64
C PRO A 166 -17.57 15.90 -18.12
N PRO A 167 -17.21 15.94 -16.82
CA PRO A 167 -16.34 14.94 -16.25
C PRO A 167 -16.91 13.55 -16.58
N PRO A 168 -16.06 12.58 -16.95
CA PRO A 168 -16.53 11.24 -17.27
C PRO A 168 -17.34 10.69 -16.09
N PRO A 169 -18.40 9.90 -16.35
CA PRO A 169 -19.20 9.32 -15.28
C PRO A 169 -18.29 8.55 -14.31
N PRO A 170 -18.55 8.64 -13.01
CA PRO A 170 -17.72 7.96 -12.04
C PRO A 170 -17.74 6.46 -12.33
N ARG A 171 -16.54 5.85 -12.40
CA ARG A 171 -16.42 4.41 -12.64
C ARG A 171 -16.72 3.71 -11.34
N CYS A 172 -17.77 2.89 -11.30
CA CYS A 172 -18.14 2.15 -10.09
C CYS A 172 -17.78 0.67 -10.21
N TRP A 173 -17.27 0.09 -9.12
CA TRP A 173 -16.94 -1.34 -8.98
C TRP A 173 -17.39 -1.86 -7.62
N ILE A 174 -17.46 -3.18 -7.47
CA ILE A 174 -17.73 -3.80 -6.18
C ILE A 174 -16.40 -3.93 -5.45
N SER A 175 -16.27 -3.23 -4.32
CA SER A 175 -15.08 -3.32 -3.48
C SER A 175 -14.91 -4.73 -2.95
N ARG A 176 -13.69 -5.26 -3.11
CA ARG A 176 -13.31 -6.56 -2.56
C ARG A 176 -12.86 -6.44 -1.11
N PHE A 177 -12.71 -5.23 -0.57
CA PHE A 177 -12.14 -5.00 0.74
C PHE A 177 -13.20 -4.96 1.83
N VAL A 178 -12.80 -5.39 3.02
CA VAL A 178 -13.39 -4.91 4.26
C VAL A 178 -12.61 -3.70 4.71
N THR A 179 -13.30 -2.62 5.05
CA THR A 179 -12.69 -1.33 5.39
C THR A 179 -13.02 -0.92 6.82
N VAL A 180 -12.02 -0.43 7.55
CA VAL A 180 -12.18 0.31 8.81
C VAL A 180 -11.81 1.76 8.57
N GLU A 181 -12.76 2.66 8.76
CA GLU A 181 -12.53 4.10 8.66
C GLU A 181 -12.68 4.78 10.01
N VAL A 182 -11.75 5.69 10.31
CA VAL A 182 -11.79 6.58 11.47
C VAL A 182 -11.64 8.02 10.97
N PRO A 183 -12.72 8.64 10.47
CA PRO A 183 -12.65 9.94 9.79
C PRO A 183 -12.04 11.06 10.64
N SER A 184 -12.25 11.03 11.96
CA SER A 184 -11.74 12.05 12.89
C SER A 184 -10.21 12.15 12.91
N ILE A 185 -9.52 11.09 12.50
CA ILE A 185 -8.07 11.03 12.39
C ILE A 185 -7.63 10.76 10.94
N GLY A 186 -8.54 10.77 9.96
CA GLY A 186 -8.19 10.53 8.56
C GLY A 186 -7.46 9.21 8.32
N LEU A 187 -7.87 8.14 9.03
CA LEU A 187 -7.34 6.78 8.88
C LEU A 187 -8.37 5.90 8.16
N LYS A 188 -7.94 5.21 7.10
CA LYS A 188 -8.66 4.12 6.47
C LYS A 188 -7.75 2.91 6.37
N VAL A 189 -8.22 1.75 6.80
CA VAL A 189 -7.51 0.47 6.69
C VAL A 189 -8.38 -0.50 5.93
N GLU A 190 -7.81 -1.16 4.93
CA GLU A 190 -8.52 -2.05 4.03
C GLU A 190 -7.82 -3.39 4.02
N PHE A 191 -8.59 -4.47 4.01
CA PHE A 191 -8.08 -5.82 3.80
C PHE A 191 -9.01 -6.62 2.90
N ASP A 192 -8.49 -7.26 1.86
CA ASP A 192 -9.30 -8.02 0.91
C ASP A 192 -9.79 -9.36 1.46
N GLY A 193 -9.30 -9.74 2.65
CA GLY A 193 -9.59 -11.02 3.28
C GLY A 193 -8.66 -12.13 2.79
N PHE A 194 -7.59 -11.80 2.08
CA PHE A 194 -6.63 -12.76 1.56
C PHE A 194 -5.18 -12.30 1.76
N ALA A 195 -4.69 -11.32 1.00
CA ALA A 195 -3.28 -10.96 0.97
C ALA A 195 -3.00 -9.47 0.73
N ASP A 196 -4.01 -8.66 0.39
CA ASP A 196 -3.85 -7.23 0.13
C ASP A 196 -4.38 -6.41 1.29
N ALA A 197 -3.46 -5.75 1.98
CA ALA A 197 -3.74 -4.79 3.04
C ALA A 197 -3.27 -3.39 2.64
N ARG A 198 -4.16 -2.40 2.80
CA ARG A 198 -3.90 -1.01 2.46
C ARG A 198 -4.17 -0.11 3.66
N VAL A 199 -3.28 0.86 3.90
CA VAL A 199 -3.43 1.87 4.95
C VAL A 199 -3.36 3.25 4.31
N THR A 200 -4.48 3.94 4.27
CA THR A 200 -4.57 5.32 3.77
C THR A 200 -4.61 6.29 4.94
N LEU A 201 -3.72 7.29 4.89
CA LEU A 201 -3.64 8.36 5.86
C LEU A 201 -3.74 9.73 5.22
N SER A 202 -4.49 10.62 5.87
CA SER A 202 -4.44 12.04 5.56
C SER A 202 -3.06 12.64 5.85
N LYS A 203 -2.63 13.60 5.03
CA LYS A 203 -1.43 14.44 5.20
C LYS A 203 -1.30 15.10 6.57
N PHE A 204 -2.38 15.16 7.35
CA PHE A 204 -2.32 15.52 8.77
C PHE A 204 -1.25 14.74 9.54
N TRP A 205 -0.98 13.49 9.14
CA TRP A 205 -0.02 12.58 9.77
C TRP A 205 1.40 12.63 9.20
N MET A 206 1.70 13.53 8.25
CA MET A 206 3.06 13.68 7.74
C MET A 206 4.05 13.92 8.88
N ARG A 207 5.17 13.18 8.87
CA ARG A 207 6.25 13.19 9.88
C ARG A 207 5.79 12.86 11.30
N LYS A 208 4.63 12.21 11.47
CA LYS A 208 4.01 11.92 12.78
C LYS A 208 3.69 10.45 12.97
N VAL A 209 4.13 9.61 12.04
CA VAL A 209 3.95 8.16 12.05
C VAL A 209 5.29 7.47 11.82
N ASN A 210 5.34 6.18 12.14
CA ASN A 210 6.46 5.31 11.77
C ASN A 210 5.99 3.84 11.74
N GLY A 211 6.74 2.96 11.10
CA GLY A 211 6.42 1.55 10.89
C GLY A 211 7.09 1.03 9.62
N LEU A 212 6.65 -0.13 9.14
CA LEU A 212 7.01 -0.63 7.80
C LEU A 212 6.58 0.34 6.68
N CYS A 213 5.48 1.07 6.89
CA CYS A 213 5.03 2.14 6.01
C CYS A 213 5.83 3.46 6.12
N GLN A 214 6.92 3.45 6.89
CA GLN A 214 7.85 4.57 7.12
C GLN A 214 7.22 5.86 7.66
N ASN A 215 7.90 7.00 7.49
CA ASN A 215 7.70 8.20 8.31
C ASN A 215 6.73 9.24 7.70
N PHE A 216 6.37 9.06 6.42
CA PHE A 216 5.48 9.92 5.65
C PHE A 216 5.97 11.37 5.61
N ASP A 217 7.16 11.60 5.10
CA ASP A 217 7.78 12.93 5.06
C ASP A 217 7.92 13.53 3.67
N GLY A 218 7.50 12.77 2.66
CA GLY A 218 7.43 13.12 1.25
C GLY A 218 8.63 12.71 0.41
N ASP A 219 9.58 11.98 0.99
CA ASP A 219 10.83 11.60 0.35
C ASP A 219 11.04 10.08 0.45
N ALA A 220 10.65 9.37 -0.61
CA ALA A 220 10.81 7.93 -0.74
C ALA A 220 12.27 7.47 -0.74
N MET A 221 13.23 8.33 -1.09
CA MET A 221 14.64 7.94 -1.13
C MET A 221 15.20 7.75 0.28
N ASN A 222 14.58 8.35 1.29
CA ASN A 222 15.01 8.24 2.67
C ASN A 222 14.29 7.15 3.47
N ASP A 223 13.40 6.38 2.83
CA ASP A 223 12.54 5.38 3.46
C ASP A 223 13.22 4.02 3.70
N TRP A 224 14.49 3.85 3.30
CA TRP A 224 15.31 2.69 3.63
C TRP A 224 15.77 2.69 5.10
N ARG A 225 14.84 2.82 6.06
CA ARG A 225 15.16 3.03 7.47
C ARG A 225 14.57 1.97 8.39
N MET A 226 15.42 1.52 9.31
CA MET A 226 15.02 0.69 10.45
C MET A 226 14.29 1.52 11.52
N ARG A 227 13.65 0.84 12.47
CA ARG A 227 12.95 1.44 13.63
C ARG A 227 13.80 2.43 14.44
N ASP A 228 15.11 2.21 14.52
CA ASP A 228 16.04 3.09 15.23
C ASP A 228 16.54 4.28 14.40
N GLY A 229 16.12 4.37 13.12
CA GLY A 229 16.48 5.42 12.18
C GLY A 229 17.72 5.11 11.33
N THR A 230 18.37 3.96 11.52
CA THR A 230 19.52 3.52 10.72
C THR A 230 19.11 3.39 9.25
N ASN A 231 19.86 4.04 8.36
CA ASN A 231 19.71 3.87 6.91
C ASN A 231 20.38 2.56 6.47
N VAL A 232 19.65 1.73 5.73
CA VAL A 232 20.10 0.42 5.23
C VAL A 232 20.13 0.34 3.70
N GLU A 233 19.93 1.45 3.00
CA GLU A 233 20.03 1.51 1.54
C GLU A 233 21.37 0.92 1.04
N GLY A 234 21.29 0.02 0.05
CA GLY A 234 22.45 -0.64 -0.54
C GLY A 234 23.12 -1.72 0.32
N MET A 235 22.57 -2.06 1.49
CA MET A 235 22.99 -3.24 2.24
C MET A 235 22.48 -4.53 1.57
N GLU A 236 22.96 -5.70 2.03
CA GLU A 236 22.65 -6.99 1.40
C GLU A 236 21.16 -7.39 1.47
N ASN A 237 20.50 -7.12 2.60
CA ASN A 237 19.08 -7.47 2.82
C ASN A 237 18.31 -6.34 3.51
N PRO A 238 18.19 -5.17 2.86
CA PRO A 238 17.67 -3.96 3.49
C PRO A 238 16.19 -4.10 3.89
N GLY A 239 15.38 -4.82 3.10
CA GLY A 239 13.97 -5.06 3.38
C GLY A 239 13.80 -5.91 4.65
N THR A 240 14.56 -7.00 4.77
CA THR A 240 14.60 -7.84 5.96
C THR A 240 15.11 -7.10 7.20
N MET A 241 16.12 -6.24 7.04
CA MET A 241 16.61 -5.40 8.15
C MET A 241 15.53 -4.45 8.66
N ILE A 242 14.80 -3.79 7.76
CA ILE A 242 13.64 -2.96 8.09
C ILE A 242 12.57 -3.81 8.78
N GLY A 243 12.16 -4.91 8.16
CA GLY A 243 11.13 -5.83 8.66
C GLY A 243 11.37 -6.31 10.08
N ASN A 244 12.56 -6.88 10.32
CA ASN A 244 12.99 -7.36 11.64
C ASN A 244 12.98 -6.24 12.69
N SER A 245 13.36 -5.02 12.33
CA SER A 245 13.35 -3.89 13.26
C SER A 245 11.92 -3.49 13.72
N TYR A 246 10.90 -3.81 12.92
CA TYR A 246 9.50 -3.50 13.22
C TYR A 246 8.66 -4.67 13.75
N GLN A 247 9.28 -5.82 14.04
CA GLN A 247 8.61 -6.93 14.70
C GLN A 247 7.98 -6.48 16.04
N VAL A 248 6.82 -7.05 16.36
CA VAL A 248 6.12 -6.87 17.63
C VAL A 248 5.74 -8.23 18.21
N PHE A 249 5.62 -8.29 19.53
CA PHE A 249 5.19 -9.50 20.22
C PHE A 249 3.74 -9.87 19.84
N ASP A 250 3.52 -11.14 19.49
CA ASP A 250 2.20 -11.71 19.25
C ASP A 250 1.90 -12.79 20.31
N PRO A 251 0.89 -12.63 21.17
CA PRO A 251 0.54 -13.69 22.11
C PRO A 251 -0.01 -14.96 21.43
N GLU A 252 -0.49 -14.85 20.19
CA GLU A 252 -0.93 -16.01 19.40
C GLU A 252 0.27 -16.73 18.74
N ASP A 253 1.46 -16.14 18.77
CA ASP A 253 2.70 -16.68 18.23
C ASP A 253 3.93 -16.17 19.02
N PRO A 254 4.12 -16.64 20.27
CA PRO A 254 5.14 -16.12 21.18
C PRO A 254 6.56 -16.56 20.82
N GLU A 255 6.71 -17.55 19.95
CA GLU A 255 8.00 -18.14 19.56
C GLU A 255 8.52 -17.57 18.22
N CYS A 256 7.83 -16.59 17.63
CA CYS A 256 8.21 -16.05 16.34
C CYS A 256 9.64 -15.46 16.35
N GLN A 257 10.48 -15.95 15.43
CA GLN A 257 11.87 -15.56 15.34
C GLN A 257 12.06 -14.45 14.29
N PRO A 258 13.02 -13.53 14.51
CA PRO A 258 13.45 -12.61 13.46
C PRO A 258 13.88 -13.38 12.22
N CYS A 259 13.62 -12.80 11.07
CA CYS A 259 13.92 -13.41 9.80
C CYS A 259 15.42 -13.52 9.58
N SER A 260 15.84 -14.70 9.14
CA SER A 260 17.22 -14.97 8.69
C SER A 260 17.31 -15.24 7.19
N LEU A 261 16.18 -15.25 6.48
CA LEU A 261 16.16 -15.44 5.03
C LEU A 261 16.67 -14.16 4.34
N PRO A 262 17.50 -14.27 3.30
CA PRO A 262 17.83 -13.13 2.47
C PRO A 262 16.57 -12.59 1.77
N ASP A 263 16.57 -11.31 1.39
CA ASP A 263 15.51 -10.73 0.58
C ASP A 263 15.48 -11.51 -0.75
N LEU A 264 14.55 -12.46 -0.87
CA LEU A 264 14.48 -13.42 -1.97
C LEU A 264 14.51 -12.86 -3.42
N PRO A 265 14.12 -11.60 -3.73
CA PRO A 265 14.13 -11.13 -5.11
C PRO A 265 15.53 -10.94 -5.73
N TRP A 266 16.55 -10.52 -4.96
CA TRP A 266 17.84 -10.16 -5.58
C TRP A 266 18.66 -11.36 -6.08
N MET A 267 18.43 -12.56 -5.53
CA MET A 267 19.18 -13.77 -5.89
C MET A 267 18.67 -14.47 -7.16
N VAL A 268 17.40 -14.26 -7.53
CA VAL A 268 16.78 -14.93 -8.69
C VAL A 268 17.07 -14.18 -9.99
N PHE A 269 17.10 -12.84 -9.97
CA PHE A 269 17.14 -12.03 -11.20
C PHE A 269 18.53 -11.53 -11.64
N ASN A 270 19.54 -11.50 -10.76
CA ASN A 270 20.87 -10.95 -11.10
C ASN A 270 21.92 -12.00 -11.54
N GLY A 271 21.52 -13.23 -11.85
CA GLY A 271 22.45 -14.29 -12.32
C GLY A 271 23.55 -14.68 -11.30
N GLY A 272 23.46 -14.19 -10.07
CA GLY A 272 24.37 -14.45 -8.97
C GLY A 272 24.02 -15.74 -8.23
N LEU A 273 24.18 -16.87 -8.90
CA LEU A 273 24.03 -18.18 -8.25
C LEU A 273 25.09 -18.35 -7.14
N GLN A 274 24.65 -18.41 -5.89
CA GLN A 274 24.99 -19.60 -5.11
C GLN A 274 23.88 -20.61 -5.39
N ARG A 275 24.23 -21.62 -6.18
CA ARG A 275 23.36 -22.73 -6.58
C ARG A 275 22.94 -23.53 -5.36
N ASP A 276 21.91 -23.09 -4.68
CA ASP A 276 21.07 -24.02 -3.95
C ASP A 276 20.13 -24.68 -4.99
N PRO A 277 20.17 -26.02 -5.16
CA PRO A 277 19.34 -26.74 -6.12
C PRO A 277 17.83 -26.50 -5.98
N VAL A 278 17.39 -26.06 -4.80
CA VAL A 278 15.99 -25.72 -4.55
C VAL A 278 15.59 -24.46 -5.31
N PHE A 279 16.47 -23.46 -5.42
CA PHE A 279 16.17 -22.13 -5.99
C PHE A 279 16.42 -22.03 -7.51
N ALA A 280 17.29 -22.87 -8.07
CA ALA A 280 17.55 -22.91 -9.52
C ALA A 280 16.31 -23.29 -10.36
N ALA A 281 15.39 -24.08 -9.78
CA ALA A 281 14.13 -24.44 -10.43
C ALA A 281 13.11 -23.28 -10.49
N PHE A 282 13.26 -22.24 -9.66
CA PHE A 282 12.33 -21.10 -9.61
C PHE A 282 12.68 -20.03 -10.66
N ALA A 283 13.97 -19.77 -10.89
CA ALA A 283 14.42 -18.83 -11.93
C ALA A 283 14.02 -19.32 -13.34
N GLU A 284 14.18 -20.63 -13.61
CA GLU A 284 13.80 -21.23 -14.89
C GLU A 284 12.27 -21.28 -15.09
N ALA A 285 11.47 -21.34 -14.02
CA ALA A 285 10.00 -21.31 -14.12
C ALA A 285 9.42 -19.90 -14.37
N ALA A 286 10.12 -18.85 -13.93
CA ALA A 286 9.71 -17.46 -14.17
C ALA A 286 9.98 -16.98 -15.60
N ASP A 287 11.00 -17.55 -16.27
CA ASP A 287 11.40 -17.18 -17.64
C ASP A 287 10.62 -17.94 -18.73
N ASP A 288 10.07 -19.12 -18.41
CA ASP A 288 9.39 -20.00 -19.39
C ASP A 288 7.85 -19.90 -19.34
N ALA A 289 7.31 -19.15 -18.37
CA ALA A 289 5.90 -18.82 -18.34
C ALA A 289 5.65 -17.59 -19.22
N ASN A 290 4.74 -17.72 -20.19
CA ASN A 290 3.93 -16.62 -20.69
C ASN A 290 3.18 -16.01 -19.49
N THR A 291 3.87 -15.22 -18.67
CA THR A 291 3.44 -14.89 -17.31
C THR A 291 2.21 -14.00 -17.36
N ASP A 292 1.19 -14.42 -16.64
CA ASP A 292 -0.04 -13.72 -16.24
C ASP A 292 0.18 -12.26 -15.73
N CYS A 293 1.42 -11.85 -15.47
CA CYS A 293 1.86 -10.51 -15.06
C CYS A 293 2.30 -9.57 -16.20
N ASP A 294 1.67 -9.64 -17.37
CA ASP A 294 1.84 -8.61 -18.41
C ASP A 294 1.23 -7.28 -17.94
N LEU A 295 2.07 -6.35 -17.48
CA LEU A 295 1.62 -5.02 -17.02
C LEU A 295 0.94 -4.21 -18.13
N THR A 296 1.20 -4.49 -19.41
CA THR A 296 0.47 -3.86 -20.53
C THR A 296 -1.01 -4.26 -20.49
N ARG A 297 -1.28 -5.53 -20.18
CA ARG A 297 -2.64 -6.05 -20.00
C ARG A 297 -3.26 -5.60 -18.67
N LEU A 298 -2.49 -5.63 -17.59
CA LEU A 298 -2.98 -5.30 -16.24
C LEU A 298 -3.24 -3.80 -16.06
N CYS A 299 -2.31 -2.95 -16.51
CA CYS A 299 -2.29 -1.51 -16.23
C CYS A 299 -2.58 -0.65 -17.47
N GLY A 300 -2.32 -1.16 -18.68
CA GLY A 300 -2.47 -0.42 -19.92
C GLY A 300 -1.36 0.60 -20.19
N ASP A 301 -1.15 0.92 -21.46
CA ASP A 301 -0.09 1.84 -21.91
C ASP A 301 -0.18 3.23 -21.26
N GLY A 302 -1.40 3.68 -20.91
CA GLY A 302 -1.61 4.98 -20.29
C GLY A 302 -0.96 5.11 -18.91
N TYR A 303 -1.02 4.05 -18.10
CA TYR A 303 -0.32 4.02 -16.80
C TYR A 303 1.19 3.92 -17.03
N LEU A 304 1.62 2.96 -17.84
CA LEU A 304 3.05 2.69 -18.09
C LEU A 304 3.81 3.91 -18.64
N ASN A 305 3.18 4.72 -19.50
CA ASN A 305 3.81 5.91 -20.05
C ASN A 305 3.91 7.09 -19.06
N ASN A 306 3.19 7.06 -17.93
CA ASN A 306 3.14 8.14 -16.94
C ASN A 306 3.75 7.75 -15.59
N THR A 307 4.25 6.54 -15.46
CA THR A 307 4.85 6.01 -14.23
C THR A 307 6.37 5.93 -14.39
N ASN A 308 7.12 6.14 -13.31
CA ASN A 308 8.57 6.05 -13.36
C ASN A 308 9.02 4.58 -13.57
N SER A 309 10.19 4.37 -14.18
CA SER A 309 10.66 3.04 -14.56
C SER A 309 10.99 2.14 -13.36
N GLU A 310 11.37 2.71 -12.21
CA GLU A 310 11.71 1.96 -11.00
C GLU A 310 10.45 1.38 -10.34
N GLU A 311 9.38 2.14 -10.28
CA GLU A 311 8.06 1.72 -9.81
C GLU A 311 7.47 0.65 -10.73
N ILE A 312 7.59 0.81 -12.05
CA ILE A 312 7.17 -0.22 -13.02
C ILE A 312 7.96 -1.51 -12.79
N ALA A 313 9.28 -1.43 -12.66
CA ALA A 313 10.13 -2.59 -12.44
C ALA A 313 9.76 -3.32 -11.14
N PHE A 314 9.59 -2.58 -10.03
CA PHE A 314 9.18 -3.15 -8.76
C PHE A 314 7.80 -3.80 -8.84
N LEU A 315 6.84 -3.17 -9.52
CA LEU A 315 5.49 -3.69 -9.70
C LEU A 315 5.48 -4.99 -10.52
N GLU A 316 6.28 -5.04 -11.59
CA GLU A 316 6.41 -6.22 -12.45
C GLU A 316 7.05 -7.39 -11.70
N GLU A 317 8.14 -7.12 -10.98
CA GLU A 317 8.85 -8.11 -10.17
C GLU A 317 7.95 -8.68 -9.08
N SER A 318 7.27 -7.79 -8.35
CA SER A 318 6.27 -8.12 -7.32
C SER A 318 5.18 -9.05 -7.88
N CYS A 319 4.59 -8.68 -9.02
CA CYS A 319 3.55 -9.50 -9.65
C CYS A 319 4.07 -10.88 -10.03
N LYS A 320 5.25 -10.93 -10.67
CA LYS A 320 5.85 -12.20 -11.11
C LYS A 320 6.12 -13.14 -9.94
N MET A 321 6.61 -12.62 -8.81
CA MET A 321 6.80 -13.42 -7.59
C MET A 321 5.47 -13.98 -7.08
N ASP A 322 4.49 -13.09 -6.87
CA ASP A 322 3.15 -13.45 -6.39
C ASP A 322 2.49 -14.54 -7.23
N VAL A 323 2.43 -14.35 -8.54
CA VAL A 323 1.70 -15.25 -9.43
C VAL A 323 2.45 -16.57 -9.65
N THR A 324 3.78 -16.58 -9.51
CA THR A 324 4.59 -17.80 -9.62
C THR A 324 4.38 -18.71 -8.41
N ASN A 325 4.39 -18.13 -7.22
CA ASN A 325 4.36 -18.89 -5.98
C ASN A 325 2.94 -19.14 -5.46
N ALA A 326 1.94 -18.37 -5.90
CA ALA A 326 0.55 -18.57 -5.53
C ALA A 326 -0.04 -19.88 -6.05
N PRO A 327 -0.86 -20.58 -5.23
CA PRO A 327 -1.74 -21.64 -5.70
C PRO A 327 -2.60 -21.19 -6.89
N ALA A 328 -2.89 -22.09 -7.82
CA ALA A 328 -3.62 -21.77 -9.07
C ALA A 328 -4.95 -21.02 -8.84
N GLY A 329 -5.69 -21.36 -7.77
CA GLY A 329 -6.96 -20.70 -7.43
C GLY A 329 -6.82 -19.25 -6.93
N MET A 330 -5.61 -18.77 -6.65
CA MET A 330 -5.33 -17.45 -6.07
C MET A 330 -4.76 -16.45 -7.09
N LYS A 331 -4.18 -16.93 -8.20
CA LYS A 331 -3.50 -16.10 -9.21
C LYS A 331 -4.36 -14.94 -9.73
N CYS A 332 -5.61 -15.21 -10.09
CA CYS A 332 -6.55 -14.19 -10.56
C CYS A 332 -6.80 -13.06 -9.54
N ASN A 333 -6.83 -13.37 -8.24
CA ASN A 333 -7.01 -12.35 -7.21
C ASN A 333 -5.78 -11.44 -7.10
N LEU A 334 -4.60 -12.00 -7.34
CA LEU A 334 -3.33 -11.28 -7.34
C LEU A 334 -3.21 -10.39 -8.57
N GLU A 335 -3.43 -10.91 -9.77
CA GLU A 335 -3.47 -10.11 -11.02
C GLU A 335 -4.43 -8.92 -10.89
N ARG A 336 -5.64 -9.16 -10.37
CA ARG A 336 -6.62 -8.09 -10.15
C ARG A 336 -6.10 -7.03 -9.19
N THR A 337 -5.35 -7.44 -8.17
CA THR A 337 -4.76 -6.50 -7.20
C THR A 337 -3.74 -5.56 -7.88
N TYR A 338 -2.88 -6.09 -8.74
CA TYR A 338 -1.95 -5.28 -9.54
C TYR A 338 -2.68 -4.37 -10.54
N ALA A 339 -3.72 -4.88 -11.21
CA ALA A 339 -4.55 -4.07 -12.09
C ALA A 339 -5.23 -2.90 -11.33
N GLU A 340 -5.78 -3.15 -10.14
CA GLU A 340 -6.38 -2.13 -9.28
C GLU A 340 -5.35 -1.08 -8.81
N GLN A 341 -4.11 -1.47 -8.53
CA GLN A 341 -3.03 -0.55 -8.16
C GLN A 341 -2.75 0.47 -9.27
N CYS A 342 -2.85 0.05 -10.52
CA CYS A 342 -2.74 0.91 -11.71
C CYS A 342 -4.04 1.65 -12.07
N GLY A 343 -5.12 1.48 -11.30
CA GLY A 343 -6.43 2.08 -11.56
C GLY A 343 -7.31 1.33 -12.57
N ASN A 344 -6.94 0.10 -12.95
CA ASN A 344 -7.74 -0.77 -13.81
C ASN A 344 -8.70 -1.66 -13.00
N PHE A 345 -9.79 -1.06 -12.52
CA PHE A 345 -10.82 -1.73 -11.72
C PHE A 345 -11.77 -2.66 -12.51
N ASN A 346 -11.68 -2.65 -13.85
CA ASN A 346 -12.51 -3.49 -14.73
C ASN A 346 -11.78 -4.75 -15.21
N PHE A 347 -10.62 -5.06 -14.63
CA PHE A 347 -9.84 -6.22 -15.01
C PHE A 347 -10.60 -7.53 -14.75
N VAL A 348 -10.61 -8.38 -15.78
CA VAL A 348 -11.21 -9.72 -15.74
C VAL A 348 -10.12 -10.73 -16.08
N CYS A 349 -9.99 -11.74 -15.22
CA CYS A 349 -9.06 -12.84 -15.42
C CYS A 349 -9.51 -13.68 -16.64
N VAL A 350 -8.55 -14.15 -17.43
CA VAL A 350 -8.80 -14.88 -18.69
C VAL A 350 -8.91 -16.37 -18.45
#